data_AF-A0A1F8PM02-F1
#
_entry.id   AF-A0A1F8PM02-F1
#
_cell.length_a   1.000
_cell.length_b   1.000
_cell.length_c   1.000
_cell.angle_alpha   90.00
_cell.angle_beta   90.00
_cell.angle_gamma   90.00
#
_symmetry.space_group_name_H-M   'P 1'
#
loop_
_entity.id
_entity.type
_entity.pdbx_description
1 polymer ?
#
loop_
_entity_poly.entity_id
_entity_poly.type
_entity_poly.pdbx_seq_one_letter_code
_entity_poly.pdbx_strand_id
1 'polypeptide(L)'
;MLKGDTPDVGCSVALLKAGQNVTLEEYLNFREVLMEAIELITKSLEQSMGDVNKALDGLTQQEVSWSPKPDCNSIAFILWHMVRVEDMFVNRMIQGKAELYESAGWAGKMGTPPGDSGGGGRYSLEQLQAWPVPKLETLQGYRNAVRNNTLSLLKTITPSKMDELPTSTRFPGSIGALLSRMITEIAEHSGQIAYLRGQQRGINK
;
A
#
# COMPACT_ATOMS: atom_id res chain seq x y z
N MET A 1 34.61 25.34 -0.28
CA MET A 1 33.25 25.63 0.20
C MET A 1 32.44 26.09 -1.01
N LEU A 2 31.93 25.14 -1.79
CA LEU A 2 31.06 25.44 -2.94
C LEU A 2 29.63 25.46 -2.41
N LYS A 3 29.01 26.65 -2.36
CA LYS A 3 27.56 26.76 -2.24
C LYS A 3 26.99 26.30 -3.58
N GLY A 4 26.61 25.03 -3.67
CA GLY A 4 25.71 24.57 -4.70
C GLY A 4 24.33 25.04 -4.32
N ASP A 5 23.85 26.09 -4.98
CA ASP A 5 22.43 26.45 -4.94
C ASP A 5 21.68 25.31 -5.64
N THR A 6 21.25 24.31 -4.87
CA THR A 6 20.25 23.36 -5.34
C THR A 6 19.00 24.15 -5.69
N PRO A 7 18.49 24.08 -6.93
CA PRO A 7 17.25 24.76 -7.29
C PRO A 7 16.15 24.33 -6.32
N ASP A 8 15.42 25.31 -5.77
CA ASP A 8 14.25 25.04 -4.94
C ASP A 8 13.17 24.41 -5.82
N VAL A 9 13.13 23.07 -5.80
CA VAL A 9 12.19 22.22 -6.54
C VAL A 9 10.73 22.62 -6.24
N GLY A 10 10.45 23.18 -5.05
CA GLY A 10 9.13 23.70 -4.70
C GLY A 10 8.72 24.94 -5.50
N CYS A 11 9.69 25.75 -5.91
CA CYS A 11 9.46 27.00 -6.65
C CYS A 11 9.02 26.72 -8.09
N SER A 12 9.73 25.85 -8.81
CA SER A 12 9.45 25.65 -10.24
C SER A 12 8.17 24.83 -10.52
N VAL A 13 7.63 24.08 -9.55
CA VAL A 13 6.28 23.48 -9.61
C VAL A 13 5.19 24.55 -9.50
N ALA A 14 5.39 25.57 -8.66
CA ALA A 14 4.48 26.70 -8.55
C ALA A 14 4.48 27.56 -9.83
N LEU A 15 5.63 27.71 -10.49
CA LEU A 15 5.77 28.43 -11.76
C LEU A 15 5.03 27.74 -12.92
N LEU A 16 5.06 26.40 -13.01
CA LEU A 16 4.24 25.64 -13.97
C LEU A 16 2.74 25.90 -13.77
N LYS A 17 2.28 25.93 -12.51
CA LYS A 17 0.87 26.20 -12.15
C LYS A 17 0.43 27.63 -12.47
N ALA A 18 1.38 28.57 -12.49
CA ALA A 18 1.15 29.98 -12.83
C ALA A 18 1.18 30.27 -14.34
N GLY A 19 1.40 29.26 -15.20
CA GLY A 19 1.48 29.44 -16.66
C GLY A 19 2.73 30.22 -17.10
N GLN A 20 3.76 30.26 -16.27
CA GLN A 20 5.03 30.91 -16.61
C GLN A 20 5.92 29.96 -17.41
N ASN A 21 6.74 30.53 -18.32
CA ASN A 21 7.70 29.76 -19.10
C ASN A 21 8.75 29.16 -18.18
N VAL A 22 8.78 27.84 -18.11
CA VAL A 22 9.79 27.05 -17.38
C VAL A 22 10.87 26.65 -18.38
N THR A 23 12.13 26.69 -17.96
CA THR A 23 13.24 26.31 -18.81
C THR A 23 13.25 24.80 -19.08
N LEU A 24 13.89 24.38 -20.19
CA LEU A 24 14.06 22.96 -20.50
C LEU A 24 14.86 22.23 -19.40
N GLU A 25 15.84 22.91 -18.81
CA GLU A 25 16.66 22.38 -17.71
C GLU A 25 15.83 22.11 -16.45
N GLU A 26 14.98 23.05 -16.04
CA GLU A 26 14.06 22.85 -14.92
C GLU A 26 13.10 21.69 -15.18
N TYR A 27 12.54 21.58 -16.40
CA TYR A 27 11.66 20.48 -16.78
C TYR A 27 12.36 19.11 -16.72
N LEU A 28 13.61 19.02 -17.19
CA LEU A 28 14.40 17.80 -17.15
C LEU A 28 14.74 17.40 -15.70
N ASN A 29 15.13 18.37 -14.86
CA ASN A 29 15.40 18.14 -13.45
C ASN A 29 14.15 17.64 -12.71
N PHE A 30 12.97 18.19 -13.00
CA PHE A 30 11.71 17.67 -12.45
C PHE A 30 11.39 16.24 -12.86
N ARG A 31 11.63 15.91 -14.13
CA ARG A 31 11.44 14.54 -14.61
C ARG A 31 12.38 13.57 -13.92
N GLU A 32 13.63 13.95 -13.72
CA GLU A 32 14.63 13.15 -13.02
C GLU A 32 14.21 12.86 -11.57
N VAL A 33 13.88 13.90 -10.80
CA VAL A 33 13.41 13.77 -9.41
C VAL A 33 12.13 12.91 -9.30
N LEU A 34 11.19 13.05 -10.22
CA LEU A 34 10.01 12.18 -10.22
C LEU A 34 10.39 10.72 -10.49
N MET A 35 11.21 10.46 -11.51
CA MET A 35 11.63 9.10 -11.83
C MET A 35 12.31 8.46 -10.62
N GLU A 36 13.17 9.20 -9.91
CA GLU A 36 13.78 8.75 -8.66
C GLU A 36 12.74 8.46 -7.56
N ALA A 37 11.73 9.32 -7.39
CA ALA A 37 10.69 9.13 -6.38
C ALA A 37 9.82 7.89 -6.67
N ILE A 38 9.39 7.71 -7.92
CA ILE A 38 8.61 6.53 -8.34
C ILE A 38 9.44 5.26 -8.26
N GLU A 39 10.73 5.31 -8.63
CA GLU A 39 11.65 4.20 -8.48
C GLU A 39 11.83 3.82 -7.01
N LEU A 40 12.01 4.80 -6.11
CA LEU A 40 12.12 4.57 -4.67
C LEU A 40 10.85 3.93 -4.10
N ILE A 41 9.67 4.45 -4.46
CA ILE A 41 8.38 3.87 -4.05
C ILE A 41 8.26 2.43 -4.56
N THR A 42 8.60 2.20 -5.83
CA THR A 42 8.56 0.87 -6.45
C THR A 42 9.47 -0.12 -5.73
N LYS A 43 10.74 0.26 -5.48
CA LYS A 43 11.70 -0.56 -4.74
C LYS A 43 11.25 -0.85 -3.31
N SER A 44 10.64 0.12 -2.63
CA SER A 44 10.10 -0.05 -1.28
C SER A 44 8.94 -1.08 -1.26
N LEU A 45 8.07 -1.03 -2.27
CA LEU A 45 7.01 -2.01 -2.44
C LEU A 45 7.57 -3.40 -2.78
N GLU A 46 8.54 -3.50 -3.68
CA GLU A 46 9.20 -4.77 -4.01
C GLU A 46 9.89 -5.40 -2.79
N GLN A 47 10.59 -4.59 -1.98
CA GLN A 47 11.23 -5.04 -0.76
C GLN A 47 10.21 -5.58 0.26
N SER A 48 9.18 -4.81 0.58
CA SER A 48 8.10 -5.28 1.46
C SER A 48 7.40 -6.52 0.92
N MET A 49 7.29 -6.66 -0.42
CA MET A 49 6.75 -7.87 -1.03
C MET A 49 7.64 -9.09 -0.75
N GLY A 50 8.95 -8.94 -0.91
CA GLY A 50 9.94 -9.96 -0.59
C GLY A 50 9.91 -10.35 0.89
N ASP A 51 9.81 -9.38 1.79
CA ASP A 51 9.81 -9.64 3.24
C ASP A 51 8.56 -10.39 3.69
N VAL A 52 7.38 -10.00 3.20
CA VAL A 52 6.15 -10.75 3.46
C VAL A 52 6.19 -12.14 2.82
N ASN A 53 6.75 -12.31 1.62
CA ASN A 53 6.88 -13.63 1.00
C ASN A 53 7.75 -14.56 1.86
N LYS A 54 8.91 -14.08 2.33
CA LYS A 54 9.76 -14.83 3.27
C LYS A 54 9.02 -15.16 4.56
N ALA A 55 8.23 -14.20 5.07
CA ALA A 55 7.50 -14.41 6.31
C ALA A 55 6.37 -15.44 6.19
N LEU A 56 5.73 -15.53 5.03
CA LEU A 56 4.66 -16.50 4.76
C LEU A 56 5.20 -17.88 4.32
N ASP A 57 6.47 -17.96 3.94
CA ASP A 57 7.06 -19.18 3.39
C ASP A 57 6.94 -20.37 4.35
N GLY A 58 6.40 -21.46 3.81
CA GLY A 58 6.17 -22.71 4.52
C GLY A 58 5.19 -22.64 5.69
N LEU A 59 4.47 -21.52 5.92
CA LEU A 59 3.43 -21.47 6.94
C LEU A 59 2.23 -22.35 6.57
N THR A 60 1.75 -23.11 7.54
CA THR A 60 0.50 -23.85 7.43
C THR A 60 -0.70 -22.91 7.59
N GLN A 61 -1.87 -23.36 7.16
CA GLN A 61 -3.11 -22.59 7.38
C GLN A 61 -3.36 -22.33 8.88
N GLN A 62 -3.03 -23.28 9.76
CA GLN A 62 -3.19 -23.11 11.20
C GLN A 62 -2.31 -21.98 11.75
N GLU A 63 -1.06 -21.89 11.31
CA GLU A 63 -0.13 -20.85 11.75
C GLU A 63 -0.50 -19.46 11.21
N VAL A 64 -1.07 -19.40 9.99
CA VAL A 64 -1.57 -18.15 9.41
C VAL A 64 -2.84 -17.66 10.12
N SER A 65 -3.69 -18.58 10.55
CA SER A 65 -4.92 -18.28 11.30
C SER A 65 -4.68 -18.02 12.78
N TRP A 66 -3.54 -18.42 13.33
CA TRP A 66 -3.23 -18.25 14.75
C TRP A 66 -3.07 -16.79 15.15
N SER A 67 -3.54 -16.46 16.35
CA SER A 67 -3.30 -15.17 17.01
C SER A 67 -2.77 -15.39 18.43
N PRO A 68 -1.92 -14.48 18.96
CA PRO A 68 -1.38 -14.60 20.32
C PRO A 68 -2.45 -14.60 21.42
N LYS A 69 -3.55 -13.88 21.18
CA LYS A 69 -4.72 -13.78 22.06
C LYS A 69 -5.99 -13.61 21.22
N PRO A 70 -7.19 -13.89 21.77
CA PRO A 70 -8.45 -13.78 21.03
C PRO A 70 -8.79 -12.39 20.49
N ASP A 71 -8.17 -11.34 21.03
CA ASP A 71 -8.32 -9.93 20.65
C ASP A 71 -7.15 -9.40 19.80
N CYS A 72 -6.17 -10.25 19.48
CA CYS A 72 -5.05 -9.91 18.62
C CYS A 72 -5.33 -10.34 17.17
N ASN A 73 -4.83 -9.55 16.22
CA ASN A 73 -4.88 -9.91 14.82
C ASN A 73 -3.99 -11.13 14.53
N SER A 74 -4.48 -12.03 13.66
CA SER A 74 -3.68 -13.11 13.09
C SER A 74 -2.84 -12.62 11.90
N ILE A 75 -1.89 -13.44 11.45
CA ILE A 75 -1.13 -13.17 10.21
C ILE A 75 -2.09 -13.01 9.02
N ALA A 76 -3.13 -13.84 8.94
CA ALA A 76 -4.14 -13.78 7.90
C ALA A 76 -4.85 -12.41 7.86
N PHE A 77 -5.27 -11.94 9.03
CA PHE A 77 -6.01 -10.68 9.13
C PHE A 77 -5.13 -9.49 8.77
N ILE A 78 -3.88 -9.46 9.24
CA ILE A 78 -2.92 -8.39 8.92
C ILE A 78 -2.61 -8.38 7.42
N LEU A 79 -2.40 -9.56 6.82
CA LEU A 79 -2.17 -9.70 5.38
C LEU A 79 -3.36 -9.18 4.56
N TRP A 80 -4.58 -9.58 4.92
CA TRP A 80 -5.80 -9.08 4.29
C TRP A 80 -5.93 -7.56 4.42
N HIS A 81 -5.75 -7.04 5.64
CA HIS A 81 -5.86 -5.63 5.95
C HIS A 81 -4.88 -4.78 5.14
N MET A 82 -3.59 -5.15 5.15
CA MET A 82 -2.54 -4.47 4.41
C MET A 82 -2.88 -4.37 2.91
N VAL A 83 -3.40 -5.44 2.32
CA VAL A 83 -3.77 -5.47 0.90
C VAL A 83 -5.03 -4.65 0.63
N ARG A 84 -6.02 -4.65 1.54
CA ARG A 84 -7.19 -3.75 1.45
C ARG A 84 -6.79 -2.28 1.49
N VAL A 85 -5.84 -1.91 2.35
CA VAL A 85 -5.33 -0.53 2.43
C VAL A 85 -4.68 -0.12 1.10
N GLU A 86 -3.82 -0.97 0.54
CA GLU A 86 -3.19 -0.72 -0.76
C GLU A 86 -4.25 -0.56 -1.88
N ASP A 87 -5.22 -1.47 -1.95
CA ASP A 87 -6.31 -1.44 -2.94
C ASP A 87 -7.17 -0.17 -2.81
N MET A 88 -7.54 0.19 -1.59
CA MET A 88 -8.31 1.41 -1.30
C MET A 88 -7.53 2.67 -1.72
N PHE A 89 -6.25 2.77 -1.39
CA PHE A 89 -5.44 3.93 -1.77
C PHE A 89 -5.30 4.03 -3.29
N VAL A 90 -4.97 2.94 -3.95
CA VAL A 90 -4.69 2.88 -5.39
C VAL A 90 -5.96 3.06 -6.23
N ASN A 91 -7.00 2.27 -5.97
CA ASN A 91 -8.19 2.24 -6.81
C ASN A 91 -9.19 3.31 -6.39
N ARG A 92 -9.55 3.38 -5.11
CA ARG A 92 -10.59 4.31 -4.64
C ARG A 92 -10.09 5.74 -4.54
N MET A 93 -8.92 5.96 -3.95
CA MET A 93 -8.47 7.31 -3.61
C MET A 93 -7.67 7.99 -4.72
N ILE A 94 -6.81 7.27 -5.43
CA ILE A 94 -5.98 7.84 -6.49
C ILE A 94 -6.70 7.81 -7.85
N GLN A 95 -7.34 6.68 -8.18
CA GLN A 95 -8.00 6.50 -9.48
C GLN A 95 -9.50 6.81 -9.49
N GLY A 96 -10.14 6.97 -8.32
CA GLY A 96 -11.58 7.21 -8.23
C GLY A 96 -12.45 6.02 -8.71
N LYS A 97 -11.94 4.79 -8.64
CA LYS A 97 -12.59 3.56 -9.09
C LYS A 97 -13.01 2.69 -7.90
N ALA A 98 -13.88 1.72 -8.15
CA ALA A 98 -14.13 0.65 -7.17
C ALA A 98 -12.83 -0.12 -6.87
N GLU A 99 -12.66 -0.57 -5.63
CA GLU A 99 -11.55 -1.44 -5.26
C GLU A 99 -11.59 -2.73 -6.08
N LEU A 100 -10.43 -3.35 -6.34
CA LEU A 100 -10.40 -4.69 -6.94
C LEU A 100 -11.16 -5.67 -6.06
N TYR A 101 -11.14 -5.45 -4.73
CA TYR A 101 -11.90 -6.26 -3.80
C TYR A 101 -13.37 -6.45 -4.20
N GLU A 102 -13.97 -5.35 -4.67
CA GLU A 102 -15.37 -5.26 -5.07
C GLU A 102 -15.53 -5.66 -6.54
N SER A 103 -14.75 -5.03 -7.42
CA SER A 103 -14.92 -5.14 -8.87
C SER A 103 -14.41 -6.45 -9.47
N ALA A 104 -13.48 -7.15 -8.81
CA ALA A 104 -12.90 -8.42 -9.27
C ALA A 104 -13.38 -9.64 -8.46
N GLY A 105 -14.44 -9.48 -7.66
CA GLY A 105 -15.10 -10.58 -6.95
C GLY A 105 -14.30 -11.19 -5.79
N TRP A 106 -13.27 -10.50 -5.28
CA TRP A 106 -12.49 -11.01 -4.15
C TRP A 106 -13.31 -11.06 -2.86
N ALA A 107 -14.27 -10.14 -2.66
CA ALA A 107 -15.18 -10.20 -1.52
C ALA A 107 -15.86 -11.57 -1.37
N GLY A 108 -16.36 -12.13 -2.48
CA GLY A 108 -16.96 -13.47 -2.50
C GLY A 108 -15.94 -14.58 -2.22
N LYS A 109 -14.75 -14.49 -2.81
CA LYS A 109 -13.65 -15.46 -2.57
C LYS A 109 -13.13 -15.45 -1.13
N MET A 110 -13.23 -14.31 -0.45
CA MET A 110 -12.83 -14.11 0.94
C MET A 110 -13.95 -14.42 1.94
N GLY A 111 -15.16 -14.70 1.48
CA GLY A 111 -16.32 -14.93 2.35
C GLY A 111 -16.74 -13.69 3.14
N THR A 112 -16.49 -12.49 2.61
CA THR A 112 -16.80 -11.24 3.32
C THR A 112 -18.31 -11.02 3.44
N PRO A 113 -18.83 -10.78 4.65
CA PRO A 113 -20.24 -10.46 4.82
C PRO A 113 -20.63 -9.17 4.07
N PRO A 114 -21.87 -9.06 3.58
CA PRO A 114 -22.39 -7.82 3.03
C PRO A 114 -22.27 -6.67 4.05
N GLY A 115 -21.83 -5.49 3.61
CA GLY A 115 -21.75 -4.29 4.44
C GLY A 115 -20.43 -4.08 5.20
N ASP A 116 -19.42 -4.94 5.01
CA ASP A 116 -18.07 -4.67 5.51
C ASP A 116 -17.49 -3.40 4.85
N SER A 117 -17.15 -2.41 5.69
CA SER A 117 -16.57 -1.11 5.29
C SER A 117 -15.14 -1.18 4.72
N GLY A 118 -14.55 -2.37 4.64
CA GLY A 118 -13.50 -2.66 3.66
C GLY A 118 -12.07 -2.31 4.08
N GLY A 119 -11.81 -2.14 5.37
CA GLY A 119 -10.47 -1.74 5.81
C GLY A 119 -9.99 -2.34 7.10
N GLY A 120 -10.74 -3.22 7.80
CA GLY A 120 -10.29 -3.89 9.03
C GLY A 120 -10.07 -3.01 10.27
N GLY A 121 -9.57 -1.78 10.14
CA GLY A 121 -9.18 -0.88 11.23
C GLY A 121 -10.33 -0.35 12.10
N ARG A 122 -11.56 -0.83 11.90
CA ARG A 122 -12.75 -0.54 12.71
C ARG A 122 -13.51 -1.80 13.11
N TYR A 123 -12.91 -2.97 12.99
CA TYR A 123 -13.53 -4.21 13.44
C TYR A 123 -13.66 -4.20 14.96
N SER A 124 -14.86 -4.50 15.47
CA SER A 124 -15.04 -4.87 16.88
C SER A 124 -14.39 -6.22 17.17
N LEU A 125 -14.24 -6.56 18.45
CA LEU A 125 -13.75 -7.89 18.85
C LEU A 125 -14.63 -9.01 18.29
N GLU A 126 -15.96 -8.83 18.34
CA GLU A 126 -16.92 -9.79 17.81
C GLU A 126 -16.79 -9.93 16.30
N GLN A 127 -16.58 -8.83 15.58
CA GLN A 127 -16.34 -8.85 14.13
C GLN A 127 -15.03 -9.56 13.78
N LEU A 128 -13.97 -9.32 14.54
CA LEU A 128 -12.68 -9.99 14.36
C LEU A 128 -12.81 -11.51 14.60
N GLN A 129 -13.51 -11.91 15.66
CA GLN A 129 -13.72 -13.32 15.99
C GLN A 129 -14.66 -14.03 15.01
N ALA A 130 -15.64 -13.32 14.46
CA ALA A 130 -16.55 -13.85 13.46
C ALA A 130 -15.97 -13.83 12.03
N TRP A 131 -14.80 -13.19 11.83
CA TRP A 131 -14.21 -13.05 10.50
C TRP A 131 -13.74 -14.42 9.98
N PRO A 132 -14.27 -14.89 8.85
CA PRO A 132 -13.88 -16.18 8.30
C PRO A 132 -12.47 -16.08 7.72
N VAL A 133 -11.50 -16.75 8.33
CA VAL A 133 -10.11 -16.71 7.85
C VAL A 133 -10.01 -17.36 6.47
N PRO A 134 -9.65 -16.60 5.40
CA PRO A 134 -9.53 -17.17 4.07
C PRO A 134 -8.31 -18.09 3.96
N LYS A 135 -8.32 -18.95 2.95
CA LYS A 135 -7.14 -19.76 2.60
C LYS A 135 -5.96 -18.83 2.27
N LEU A 136 -4.76 -19.18 2.74
CA LEU A 136 -3.54 -18.43 2.48
C LEU A 136 -3.32 -18.18 0.98
N GLU A 137 -3.59 -19.18 0.14
CA GLU A 137 -3.51 -19.06 -1.32
C GLU A 137 -4.42 -17.96 -1.89
N THR A 138 -5.64 -17.83 -1.36
CA THR A 138 -6.59 -16.80 -1.76
C THR A 138 -6.09 -15.40 -1.36
N LEU A 139 -5.52 -15.26 -0.16
CA LEU A 139 -4.90 -14.02 0.31
C LEU A 139 -3.71 -13.60 -0.57
N GLN A 140 -2.84 -14.54 -0.90
CA GLN A 140 -1.71 -14.30 -1.80
C GLN A 140 -2.16 -13.94 -3.21
N GLY A 141 -3.19 -14.60 -3.74
CA GLY A 141 -3.79 -14.28 -5.03
C GLY A 141 -4.31 -12.84 -5.08
N TYR A 142 -5.04 -12.41 -4.05
CA TYR A 142 -5.54 -11.03 -3.96
C TYR A 142 -4.39 -10.02 -3.84
N ARG A 143 -3.41 -10.30 -2.98
CA ARG A 143 -2.20 -9.47 -2.82
C ARG A 143 -1.46 -9.27 -4.13
N ASN A 144 -1.26 -10.33 -4.90
CA ASN A 144 -0.57 -10.26 -6.18
C ASN A 144 -1.38 -9.43 -7.20
N ALA A 145 -2.70 -9.59 -7.23
CA ALA A 145 -3.56 -8.81 -8.11
C ALA A 145 -3.50 -7.31 -7.80
N VAL A 146 -3.61 -6.94 -6.51
CA VAL A 146 -3.50 -5.55 -6.07
C VAL A 146 -2.12 -4.99 -6.35
N ARG A 147 -1.04 -5.70 -6.00
CA ARG A 147 0.32 -5.21 -6.24
C ARG A 147 0.62 -4.99 -7.71
N ASN A 148 0.19 -5.91 -8.58
CA ASN A 148 0.34 -5.74 -10.03
C ASN A 148 -0.41 -4.49 -10.54
N ASN A 149 -1.59 -4.21 -10.00
CA ASN A 149 -2.35 -3.01 -10.29
C ASN A 149 -1.64 -1.74 -9.81
N THR A 150 -1.10 -1.74 -8.58
CA THR A 150 -0.29 -0.66 -8.03
C THR A 150 0.93 -0.36 -8.88
N LEU A 151 1.72 -1.38 -9.23
CA LEU A 151 2.91 -1.22 -10.07
C LEU A 151 2.57 -0.70 -11.47
N SER A 152 1.40 -1.08 -12.00
CA SER A 152 0.92 -0.56 -13.28
C SER A 152 0.54 0.91 -13.19
N LEU A 153 -0.11 1.33 -12.09
CA LEU A 153 -0.43 2.73 -11.83
C LEU A 153 0.84 3.58 -11.70
N LEU A 154 1.83 3.14 -10.92
CA LEU A 154 3.07 3.89 -10.66
C LEU A 154 3.82 4.25 -11.95
N LYS A 155 3.79 3.38 -12.97
CA LYS A 155 4.38 3.64 -14.30
C LYS A 155 3.72 4.79 -15.05
N THR A 156 2.52 5.19 -14.66
CA THR A 156 1.72 6.22 -15.33
C THR A 156 1.63 7.54 -14.55
N ILE A 157 2.13 7.57 -13.31
CA ILE A 157 2.05 8.77 -12.47
C ILE A 157 2.98 9.85 -12.99
N THR A 158 2.45 11.07 -13.06
CA THR A 158 3.17 12.30 -13.45
C THR A 158 3.41 13.18 -12.22
N PRO A 159 4.30 14.20 -12.31
CA PRO A 159 4.58 15.05 -11.16
C PRO A 159 3.33 15.84 -10.75
N SER A 160 2.59 16.34 -11.74
CA SER A 160 1.31 17.02 -11.51
C SER A 160 0.31 16.12 -10.78
N LYS A 161 0.28 14.82 -11.08
CA LYS A 161 -0.62 13.89 -10.41
C LYS A 161 -0.26 13.71 -8.93
N MET A 162 1.03 13.73 -8.58
CA MET A 162 1.49 13.63 -7.19
C MET A 162 1.06 14.82 -6.33
N ASP A 163 0.83 15.99 -6.93
CA ASP A 163 0.38 17.20 -6.26
C ASP A 163 -1.14 17.33 -6.12
N GLU A 164 -1.89 16.56 -6.91
CA GLU A 164 -3.35 16.58 -6.84
C GLU A 164 -3.84 16.06 -5.49
N LEU A 165 -5.03 16.52 -5.09
CA LEU A 165 -5.75 15.93 -3.98
C LEU A 165 -6.35 14.57 -4.39
N PRO A 166 -6.33 13.56 -3.51
CA PRO A 166 -7.03 12.31 -3.76
C PRO A 166 -8.55 12.53 -3.87
N THR A 167 -9.24 11.62 -4.55
CA THR A 167 -10.70 11.66 -4.74
C THR A 167 -11.48 11.65 -3.42
N SER A 168 -10.87 11.12 -2.35
CA SER A 168 -11.46 11.11 -1.00
C SER A 168 -10.69 12.05 -0.07
N THR A 169 -11.42 12.82 0.73
CA THR A 169 -10.86 13.70 1.77
C THR A 169 -10.55 12.98 3.09
N ARG A 170 -10.67 11.64 3.13
CA ARG A 170 -10.46 10.84 4.34
C ARG A 170 -9.05 11.01 4.92
N PHE A 171 -8.05 11.23 4.08
CA PHE A 171 -6.68 11.48 4.48
C PHE A 171 -6.23 12.85 3.97
N PRO A 172 -5.66 13.71 4.82
CA PRO A 172 -5.18 15.02 4.39
C PRO A 172 -3.91 14.87 3.53
N GLY A 173 -3.73 15.76 2.57
CA GLY A 173 -2.52 15.84 1.75
C GLY A 173 -2.74 15.46 0.29
N SER A 174 -1.66 15.52 -0.48
CA SER A 174 -1.65 15.18 -1.91
C SER A 174 -1.56 13.67 -2.15
N ILE A 175 -1.71 13.26 -3.41
CA ILE A 175 -1.49 11.86 -3.82
C ILE A 175 -0.07 11.39 -3.48
N GLY A 176 0.94 12.26 -3.57
CA GLY A 176 2.30 11.93 -3.12
C GLY A 176 2.39 11.63 -1.63
N ALA A 177 1.70 12.42 -0.80
CA ALA A 177 1.59 12.14 0.64
C ALA A 177 0.85 10.82 0.91
N LEU A 178 -0.19 10.52 0.13
CA LEU A 178 -0.93 9.27 0.22
C LEU A 178 -0.07 8.05 -0.16
N LEU A 179 0.76 8.15 -1.20
CA LEU A 179 1.71 7.10 -1.58
C LEU A 179 2.81 6.90 -0.52
N SER A 180 3.30 7.98 0.08
CA SER A 180 4.21 7.89 1.23
C SER A 180 3.56 7.19 2.42
N ARG A 181 2.30 7.51 2.74
CA ARG A 181 1.52 6.81 3.76
C ARG A 181 1.39 5.32 3.42
N MET A 182 1.10 5.00 2.15
CA MET A 182 0.93 3.62 1.68
C MET A 182 2.16 2.75 1.96
N ILE A 183 3.35 3.22 1.56
CA ILE A 183 4.58 2.43 1.73
C ILE A 183 4.91 2.23 3.21
N THR A 184 4.64 3.21 4.06
CA THR A 184 4.83 3.11 5.51
C THR A 184 3.89 2.07 6.12
N GLU A 185 2.59 2.13 5.84
CA GLU A 185 1.60 1.16 6.34
C GLU A 185 1.96 -0.27 5.91
N ILE A 186 2.34 -0.46 4.64
CA ILE A 186 2.76 -1.77 4.12
C ILE A 186 4.01 -2.27 4.85
N ALA A 187 5.01 -1.42 5.09
CA ALA A 187 6.22 -1.80 5.80
C ALA A 187 5.94 -2.16 7.27
N GLU A 188 5.11 -1.39 7.96
CA GLU A 188 4.69 -1.65 9.35
C GLU A 188 4.01 -3.01 9.48
N HIS A 189 3.04 -3.30 8.61
CA HIS A 189 2.33 -4.59 8.62
C HIS A 189 3.22 -5.76 8.18
N SER A 190 4.17 -5.53 7.27
CA SER A 190 5.18 -6.54 6.90
C SER A 190 6.00 -6.96 8.12
N GLY A 191 6.43 -6.00 8.94
CA GLY A 191 7.13 -6.25 10.20
C GLY A 191 6.27 -6.99 11.22
N GLN A 192 4.99 -6.65 11.35
CA GLN A 192 4.06 -7.35 12.24
C GLN A 192 3.87 -8.82 11.84
N ILE A 193 3.73 -9.12 10.55
CA ILE A 193 3.64 -10.49 10.04
C ILE A 193 4.92 -11.26 10.37
N ALA A 194 6.09 -10.67 10.09
CA ALA A 194 7.39 -11.29 10.41
C ALA A 194 7.54 -11.55 11.92
N TYR A 195 7.07 -10.62 12.77
CA TYR A 195 7.12 -10.78 14.22
C TYR A 195 6.22 -11.94 14.70
N LEU A 196 4.96 -11.99 14.27
CA LEU A 196 4.04 -13.08 14.63
C LEU A 196 4.52 -14.45 14.16
N ARG A 197 5.15 -14.47 12.99
CA ARG A 197 5.80 -15.67 12.46
C ARG A 197 6.99 -16.08 13.34
N GLY A 198 7.84 -15.13 13.73
CA GLY A 198 8.97 -15.37 14.64
C GLY A 198 8.53 -15.87 16.02
N GLN A 199 7.39 -15.40 16.53
CA GLN A 199 6.78 -15.93 17.77
C GLN A 199 6.43 -17.42 17.67
N GLN A 200 6.01 -17.88 16.48
CA GLN A 200 5.63 -19.28 16.27
C GLN A 200 6.84 -20.18 15.97
N ARG A 201 7.83 -19.69 15.21
CA ARG A 201 8.91 -20.53 14.67
C ARG A 201 10.33 -20.19 15.14
N GLY A 202 10.53 -19.06 15.82
CA GLY A 202 11.85 -18.59 16.23
C GLY A 202 12.77 -18.25 15.04
N ILE A 203 14.09 -18.31 15.25
CA ILE A 203 15.12 -17.88 14.28
C ILE A 203 15.41 -18.89 13.16
N ASN A 204 14.97 -20.15 13.30
CA ASN A 204 15.48 -21.29 12.52
C ASN A 204 14.51 -21.86 11.48
N LYS A 205 13.44 -21.14 11.18
CA LYS A 205 12.58 -21.38 10.02
C LYS A 205 11.64 -20.23 9.98
#